data_AF-V4UK39-F1
#
_entry.id   AF-V4UK39-F1
#
_cell.length_a   1.000
_cell.length_b   1.000
_cell.length_c   1.000
_cell.angle_alpha   90.00
_cell.angle_beta   90.00
_cell.angle_gamma   90.00
#
_symmetry.space_group_name_H-M   'P 1'
#
loop_
_entity.id
_entity.type
_entity.pdbx_description
1 polymer ?
#
loop_
_entity_poly.entity_id
_entity_poly.type
_entity_poly.pdbx_seq_one_letter_code
_entity_poly.pdbx_strand_id
1 'polypeptide(L)'
;MQWLCNADKASHEPRLRLKAFFGSLYRCLARGARAVFQIYPESVAQRELILGAAMRAGFAGGVVVDYPHSSKSRKEFLVLTCGPPSISSEAPKGKVGDMESCSDDESSGDEENRTVCISDRHRPRKKQKITNKGKGREWVLKKKEQMRRKGCAVPPDTKYTARKRKARF
;
A
#
# COMPACT_ATOMS: atom_id res chain seq x y z
N MET A 1 16.02 -0.74 -5.05
CA MET A 1 15.52 0.36 -4.19
C MET A 1 16.45 1.57 -4.20
N GLN A 2 17.77 1.40 -4.10
CA GLN A 2 18.76 2.48 -4.10
C GLN A 2 18.60 3.50 -5.25
N TRP A 3 18.33 3.05 -6.48
CA TRP A 3 18.11 3.91 -7.66
C TRP A 3 16.96 4.92 -7.54
N LEU A 4 15.99 4.66 -6.66
CA LEU A 4 14.86 5.57 -6.40
C LEU A 4 15.32 6.83 -5.65
N CYS A 5 16.43 6.73 -4.94
CA CYS A 5 17.04 7.82 -4.20
C CYS A 5 18.01 8.65 -5.05
N ASN A 6 18.33 8.20 -6.27
CA ASN A 6 19.22 8.95 -7.15
C ASN A 6 18.51 10.16 -7.79
N ALA A 7 19.21 11.29 -7.84
CA ALA A 7 18.66 12.59 -8.23
C ALA A 7 19.56 13.35 -9.21
N ASP A 8 19.90 12.73 -10.35
CA ASP A 8 20.78 13.34 -11.37
C ASP A 8 20.23 14.60 -12.05
N LYS A 9 18.93 14.87 -11.93
CA LYS A 9 18.22 15.99 -12.57
C LYS A 9 17.41 16.72 -11.52
N ALA A 10 17.23 18.04 -11.69
CA ALA A 10 16.42 18.86 -10.78
C ALA A 10 14.94 18.41 -10.70
N SER A 11 14.44 17.69 -11.71
CA SER A 11 13.10 17.10 -11.70
C SER A 11 12.99 15.78 -10.90
N HIS A 12 14.12 15.19 -10.51
CA HIS A 12 14.13 13.95 -9.76
C HIS A 12 13.98 14.26 -8.28
N GLU A 13 12.77 14.04 -7.74
CA GLU A 13 12.52 14.16 -6.31
C GLU A 13 12.41 12.76 -5.67
N PRO A 14 13.44 12.29 -4.92
CA PRO A 14 13.45 10.98 -4.27
C PRO A 14 12.23 10.72 -3.40
N ARG A 15 11.76 11.75 -2.70
CA ARG A 15 10.62 11.67 -1.77
C ARG A 15 9.33 11.29 -2.49
N LEU A 16 9.06 11.91 -3.63
CA LEU A 16 7.86 11.61 -4.43
C LEU A 16 7.94 10.22 -5.06
N ARG A 17 9.11 9.83 -5.57
CA ARG A 17 9.33 8.51 -6.19
C ARG A 17 9.12 7.39 -5.18
N LEU A 18 9.66 7.54 -3.96
CA LEU A 18 9.48 6.58 -2.89
C LEU A 18 8.03 6.54 -2.38
N LYS A 19 7.36 7.70 -2.27
CA LYS A 19 5.93 7.75 -1.93
C LYS A 19 5.10 7.00 -2.97
N ALA A 20 5.38 7.19 -4.26
CA ALA A 20 4.68 6.49 -5.33
C ALA A 20 4.93 4.98 -5.29
N PHE A 21 6.20 4.56 -5.09
CA PHE A 21 6.58 3.16 -4.99
C PHE A 21 5.93 2.44 -3.80
N PHE A 22 6.08 2.97 -2.59
CA PHE A 22 5.48 2.33 -1.41
C PHE A 22 3.96 2.44 -1.42
N GLY A 23 3.41 3.53 -1.96
CA GLY A 23 1.96 3.69 -2.10
C GLY A 23 1.34 2.71 -3.10
N SER A 24 2.01 2.38 -4.19
CA SER A 24 1.55 1.33 -5.12
C SER A 24 1.78 -0.06 -4.53
N LEU A 25 2.94 -0.31 -3.93
CA LEU A 25 3.26 -1.59 -3.28
C LEU A 25 2.23 -1.94 -2.20
N TYR A 26 1.87 -0.98 -1.35
CA TYR A 26 0.87 -1.19 -0.29
C TYR A 26 -0.50 -1.61 -0.85
N ARG A 27 -0.88 -1.09 -2.03
CA ARG A 27 -2.13 -1.47 -2.71
C ARG A 27 -2.07 -2.84 -3.37
N CYS A 28 -0.88 -3.31 -3.74
CA CYS A 28 -0.68 -4.63 -4.34
C CYS A 28 -0.61 -5.75 -3.29
N LEU A 29 -0.32 -5.42 -2.04
CA LEU A 29 -0.12 -6.40 -0.97
C LEU A 29 -1.39 -6.65 -0.15
N ALA A 30 -1.62 -7.91 0.22
CA ALA A 30 -2.69 -8.27 1.15
C ALA A 30 -2.39 -7.76 2.57
N ARG A 31 -3.43 -7.63 3.41
CA ARG A 31 -3.26 -7.34 4.84
C ARG A 31 -2.45 -8.46 5.49
N GLY A 32 -1.45 -8.11 6.27
CA GLY A 32 -0.51 -9.03 6.91
C GLY A 32 0.64 -9.49 6.01
N ALA A 33 0.66 -9.10 4.72
CA ALA A 33 1.76 -9.48 3.84
C ALA A 33 3.08 -8.80 4.25
N ARG A 34 4.18 -9.52 4.06
CA ARG A 34 5.53 -9.07 4.39
C ARG A 34 6.29 -8.74 3.11
N ALA A 35 7.04 -7.65 3.13
CA ALA A 35 7.93 -7.25 2.06
C ALA A 35 9.33 -7.04 2.64
N VAL A 36 10.33 -7.67 2.03
CA VAL A 36 11.73 -7.56 2.45
C VAL A 36 12.54 -7.03 1.29
N PHE A 37 13.31 -5.97 1.53
CA PHE A 37 14.19 -5.36 0.54
C PHE A 37 15.61 -5.31 1.07
N GLN A 38 16.54 -5.94 0.36
CA GLN A 38 17.95 -5.69 0.56
C GLN A 38 18.29 -4.30 0.01
N ILE A 39 18.91 -3.47 0.85
CA ILE A 39 19.28 -2.09 0.52
C ILE A 39 20.74 -1.82 0.89
N TYR A 40 21.38 -0.96 0.11
CA TYR A 40 22.71 -0.42 0.37
C TYR A 40 22.59 1.10 0.40
N PRO A 41 22.18 1.68 1.55
CA PRO A 41 22.10 3.12 1.65
C PRO A 41 23.50 3.73 1.65
N GLU A 42 23.67 4.82 0.90
CA GLU A 42 24.93 5.59 0.86
C GLU A 42 25.10 6.42 2.14
N SER A 43 23.99 6.84 2.75
CA SER A 43 23.95 7.68 3.95
C SER A 43 22.84 7.24 4.90
N VAL A 44 23.05 7.47 6.19
CA VAL A 44 22.03 7.27 7.24
C VAL A 44 20.77 8.08 6.94
N ALA A 45 20.91 9.29 6.41
CA ALA A 45 19.76 10.11 6.01
C ALA A 45 18.93 9.46 4.88
N GLN A 46 19.58 8.76 3.95
CA GLN A 46 18.90 8.03 2.87
C GLN A 46 18.14 6.82 3.44
N ARG A 47 18.73 6.11 4.41
CA ARG A 47 18.09 5.02 5.15
C ARG A 47 16.83 5.50 5.87
N GLU A 48 16.93 6.59 6.62
CA GLU A 48 15.79 7.20 7.32
C GLU A 48 14.71 7.69 6.36
N LEU A 49 15.10 8.26 5.22
CA LEU A 49 14.18 8.73 4.20
C LEU A 49 13.36 7.58 3.59
N ILE A 50 14.01 6.44 3.33
CA ILE A 50 13.35 5.21 2.87
C ILE A 50 12.38 4.68 3.93
N LEU A 51 12.85 4.55 5.17
CA LEU A 51 12.04 4.04 6.28
C LEU A 51 10.82 4.95 6.54
N GLY A 52 11.03 6.26 6.58
CA GLY A 52 9.96 7.25 6.74
C GLY A 52 8.95 7.22 5.59
N ALA A 53 9.38 6.95 4.35
CA ALA A 53 8.47 6.78 3.22
C ALA A 53 7.60 5.51 3.36
N ALA A 54 8.17 4.40 3.81
CA ALA A 54 7.45 3.16 4.07
C ALA A 54 6.42 3.31 5.21
N MET A 55 6.83 3.93 6.32
CA MET A 55 5.93 4.19 7.46
C MET A 55 4.76 5.09 7.06
N ARG A 56 5.01 6.16 6.29
CA ARG A 56 3.95 7.03 5.76
C ARG A 56 2.98 6.32 4.82
N ALA A 57 3.43 5.27 4.12
CA ALA A 57 2.57 4.46 3.26
C ALA A 57 1.69 3.47 4.04
N GLY A 58 1.96 3.25 5.34
CA GLY A 58 1.20 2.34 6.20
C GLY A 58 1.90 1.00 6.49
N PHE A 59 3.18 0.88 6.13
CA PHE A 59 3.97 -0.29 6.53
C PHE A 59 4.46 -0.17 7.97
N ALA A 60 4.43 -1.28 8.70
CA ALA A 60 5.10 -1.44 10.00
C ALA A 60 6.37 -2.27 9.83
N GLY A 61 7.44 -1.98 10.58
CA GLY A 61 8.68 -2.74 10.52
C GLY A 61 9.93 -1.89 10.72
N GLY A 62 11.06 -2.37 10.23
CA GLY A 62 12.36 -1.75 10.48
C GLY A 62 13.48 -2.27 9.58
N VAL A 63 14.70 -1.85 9.88
CA VAL A 63 15.91 -2.27 9.16
C VAL A 63 16.69 -3.25 10.02
N VAL A 64 16.97 -4.43 9.48
CA VAL A 64 17.82 -5.47 10.06
C VAL A 64 19.18 -5.42 9.36
N VAL A 65 20.27 -5.43 10.12
CA VAL A 65 21.63 -5.40 9.59
C VAL A 65 22.29 -6.74 9.85
N ASP A 66 22.72 -7.40 8.79
CA ASP A 66 23.54 -8.59 8.85
C ASP A 66 25.03 -8.18 8.83
N TYR A 67 25.85 -8.85 9.65
CA TYR A 67 27.27 -8.54 9.89
C TYR A 67 27.55 -7.06 10.26
N PRO A 68 27.07 -6.57 11.42
CA PRO A 68 27.26 -5.16 11.81
C PRO A 68 28.74 -4.77 12.01
N HIS A 69 29.62 -5.72 12.31
CA HIS A 69 31.04 -5.49 12.59
C HIS A 69 31.94 -5.47 11.35
N SER A 70 31.43 -5.85 10.17
CA SER A 70 32.22 -5.96 8.94
C SER A 70 31.68 -5.02 7.87
N SER A 71 32.44 -4.00 7.48
CA SER A 71 32.05 -3.08 6.42
C SER A 71 31.97 -3.74 5.03
N LYS A 72 32.75 -4.81 4.80
CA LYS A 72 32.82 -5.51 3.51
C LYS A 72 31.65 -6.46 3.29
N SER A 73 31.12 -7.06 4.36
CA SER A 73 30.03 -8.04 4.29
C SER A 73 28.70 -7.55 4.88
N ARG A 74 28.63 -6.26 5.25
CA ARG A 74 27.42 -5.64 5.79
C ARG A 74 26.29 -5.71 4.77
N LYS A 75 25.14 -6.24 5.19
CA LYS A 75 23.91 -6.24 4.37
C LYS A 75 22.77 -5.67 5.19
N GLU A 76 22.10 -4.65 4.66
CA GLU A 76 20.92 -4.08 5.31
C GLU A 76 19.65 -4.58 4.63
N PHE A 77 18.69 -5.00 5.44
CA PHE A 77 17.39 -5.51 5.01
C PHE A 77 16.29 -4.67 5.60
N LEU A 78 15.52 -4.00 4.75
CA LEU A 78 14.29 -3.33 5.13
C LEU A 78 13.16 -4.37 5.18
N VAL A 79 12.68 -4.68 6.38
CA VAL A 79 11.62 -5.66 6.63
C VAL A 79 10.34 -4.92 6.97
N LEU A 80 9.32 -5.07 6.14
CA LEU A 80 8.05 -4.36 6.22
C LEU A 80 6.88 -5.34 6.29
N THR A 81 5.84 -4.95 7.02
CA THR A 81 4.58 -5.67 7.15
C THR A 81 3.43 -4.72 6.78
N CYS A 82 2.52 -5.19 5.94
CA CYS A 82 1.39 -4.41 5.43
C CYS A 82 0.19 -4.49 6.39
N GLY A 83 -0.25 -3.36 6.94
CA GLY A 83 -1.41 -3.28 7.82
C GLY A 83 -1.07 -3.31 9.32
N PRO A 84 -2.07 -3.15 10.20
CA PRO A 84 -1.88 -3.17 11.64
C PRO A 84 -1.20 -4.48 12.03
N PRO A 85 -0.27 -4.48 13.00
CA PRO A 85 0.22 -5.73 13.56
C PRO A 85 -1.00 -6.45 14.13
N SER A 86 -1.47 -7.46 13.41
CA SER A 86 -2.43 -8.41 13.96
C SER A 86 -1.74 -9.01 15.18
N ILE A 87 -2.40 -8.87 16.31
CA ILE A 87 -2.04 -9.28 17.67
C ILE A 87 -1.66 -10.79 17.75
N SER A 88 -1.73 -11.52 16.63
CA SER A 88 -1.44 -12.93 16.46
C SER A 88 -0.11 -13.26 15.77
N SER A 89 0.72 -12.28 15.40
CA SER A 89 2.10 -12.56 14.99
C SER A 89 3.03 -12.41 16.18
N GLU A 90 3.07 -13.46 17.01
CA GLU A 90 4.11 -13.62 18.02
C GLU A 90 5.48 -13.51 17.35
N ALA A 91 6.32 -12.63 17.89
CA ALA A 91 7.75 -12.64 17.59
C ALA A 91 8.32 -14.02 17.99
N PRO A 92 9.26 -14.60 17.23
CA PRO A 92 9.87 -15.86 17.61
C PRO A 92 10.61 -15.66 18.94
N LYS A 93 10.01 -16.16 20.02
CA LYS A 93 10.53 -16.04 21.38
C LYS A 93 11.76 -16.94 21.49
N GLY A 94 12.93 -16.31 21.61
CA GLY A 94 14.20 -17.00 21.86
C GLY A 94 14.16 -17.72 23.20
N LYS A 95 14.65 -18.96 23.21
CA LYS A 95 14.85 -19.85 24.37
C LYS A 95 15.75 -19.21 25.44
N VAL A 96 15.18 -18.89 26.59
CA VAL A 96 15.73 -18.90 27.98
C VAL A 96 14.55 -18.47 28.86
N GLY A 97 14.01 -19.20 29.81
CA GLY A 97 14.60 -19.91 30.95
C GLY A 97 13.70 -19.54 32.16
N ASP A 98 13.26 -20.54 32.91
CA ASP A 98 12.31 -20.56 34.05
C ASP A 98 12.21 -19.31 34.96
N MET A 99 10.98 -18.96 35.37
CA MET A 99 10.60 -18.61 36.77
C MET A 99 9.07 -18.40 36.89
N GLU A 100 8.40 -19.47 37.28
CA GLU A 100 7.36 -19.63 38.33
C GLU A 100 6.25 -18.58 38.61
N SER A 101 5.02 -19.10 38.49
CA SER A 101 3.81 -18.98 39.36
C SER A 101 3.08 -17.64 39.55
N CYS A 102 1.79 -17.66 39.21
CA CYS A 102 0.69 -17.56 40.19
C CYS A 102 -0.58 -18.15 39.55
N SER A 103 -0.92 -19.38 39.96
CA SER A 103 -2.26 -19.94 39.80
C SER A 103 -3.21 -19.30 40.80
N ASP A 104 -4.44 -19.02 40.37
CA ASP A 104 -5.60 -19.21 41.24
C ASP A 104 -6.74 -19.74 40.35
N ASP A 105 -7.34 -20.80 40.86
CA ASP A 105 -8.26 -21.72 40.20
C ASP A 105 -9.51 -21.77 41.08
N GLU A 106 -10.65 -21.87 40.41
CA GLU A 106 -11.86 -22.59 40.82
C GLU A 106 -13.19 -21.81 40.90
N SER A 107 -14.16 -22.49 40.28
CA SER A 107 -15.53 -22.73 40.76
C SER A 107 -16.69 -21.94 40.12
N SER A 108 -17.29 -22.62 39.14
CA SER A 108 -18.73 -22.87 38.90
C SER A 108 -19.80 -21.85 39.31
N GLY A 109 -20.70 -21.56 38.37
CA GLY A 109 -22.00 -20.93 38.63
C GLY A 109 -22.81 -20.77 37.35
N ASP A 110 -24.07 -21.16 37.42
CA ASP A 110 -25.01 -21.49 36.35
C ASP A 110 -25.81 -20.27 35.81
N GLU A 111 -26.49 -20.49 34.68
CA GLU A 111 -27.73 -19.86 34.21
C GLU A 111 -27.80 -18.37 33.74
N GLU A 112 -28.66 -18.23 32.72
CA GLU A 112 -29.35 -17.06 32.18
C GLU A 112 -28.64 -16.00 31.31
N ASN A 113 -28.87 -16.20 29.99
CA ASN A 113 -29.62 -15.25 29.16
C ASN A 113 -28.98 -13.87 28.94
N ARG A 114 -28.04 -13.82 27.98
CA ARG A 114 -27.83 -12.60 27.18
C ARG A 114 -27.67 -12.95 25.71
N THR A 115 -28.81 -12.95 25.04
CA THR A 115 -28.96 -12.84 23.60
C THR A 115 -28.05 -11.73 23.07
N VAL A 116 -27.05 -12.09 22.27
CA VAL A 116 -26.30 -11.14 21.45
C VAL A 116 -26.38 -11.58 20.00
N CYS A 117 -27.12 -10.80 19.24
CA CYS A 117 -27.55 -11.08 17.88
C CYS A 117 -26.37 -11.34 16.94
N ILE A 118 -26.38 -12.49 16.27
CA ILE A 118 -25.54 -12.73 15.10
C ILE A 118 -26.13 -11.92 13.95
N SER A 119 -25.65 -10.68 13.78
CA SER A 119 -25.92 -9.94 12.56
C SER A 119 -25.05 -10.52 11.45
N ASP A 120 -25.68 -11.36 10.64
CA ASP A 120 -25.32 -11.73 9.28
C ASP A 120 -24.38 -10.71 8.60
N ARG A 121 -23.17 -11.14 8.23
CA ARG A 121 -22.23 -10.34 7.42
C ARG A 121 -22.65 -10.30 5.96
N HIS A 122 -23.94 -10.12 5.69
CA HIS A 122 -24.43 -9.63 4.41
C HIS A 122 -24.07 -8.15 4.31
N ARG A 123 -22.79 -7.85 4.04
CA ARG A 123 -22.37 -6.52 3.61
C ARG A 123 -23.14 -6.24 2.33
N PRO A 124 -24.09 -5.29 2.28
CA PRO A 124 -24.69 -4.92 1.02
C PRO A 124 -23.53 -4.47 0.13
N ARG A 125 -23.36 -5.13 -1.02
CA ARG A 125 -22.52 -4.59 -2.10
C ARG A 125 -22.98 -3.16 -2.24
N LYS A 126 -22.17 -2.19 -1.82
CA LYS A 126 -22.39 -0.79 -2.18
C LYS A 126 -22.48 -0.84 -3.70
N LYS A 127 -23.70 -0.78 -4.23
CA LYS A 127 -23.92 -0.42 -5.62
C LYS A 127 -23.18 0.89 -5.71
N GLN A 128 -21.98 0.87 -6.29
CA GLN A 128 -21.39 2.08 -6.80
C GLN A 128 -22.51 2.65 -7.63
N LYS A 129 -23.11 3.73 -7.14
CA LYS A 129 -23.95 4.57 -7.95
C LYS A 129 -22.98 5.02 -9.03
N ILE A 130 -22.98 4.31 -10.15
CA ILE A 130 -22.34 4.76 -11.37
C ILE A 130 -23.13 6.03 -11.64
N THR A 131 -22.63 7.14 -11.14
CA THR A 131 -23.01 8.43 -11.65
C THR A 131 -22.50 8.35 -13.08
N ASN A 132 -23.39 8.00 -14.01
CA ASN A 132 -23.21 8.18 -15.45
C ASN A 132 -23.13 9.69 -15.76
N LYS A 133 -22.30 10.42 -15.02
CA LYS A 133 -21.77 11.73 -15.35
C LYS A 133 -20.31 11.55 -15.77
N GLY A 134 -20.03 10.44 -16.46
CA GLY A 134 -18.97 10.46 -17.46
C GLY A 134 -19.33 11.60 -18.42
N LYS A 135 -18.37 12.50 -18.64
CA LYS A 135 -18.54 13.65 -19.51
C LYS A 135 -18.99 13.13 -20.89
N GLY A 136 -20.27 13.36 -21.23
CA GLY A 136 -20.95 12.71 -22.36
C GLY A 136 -20.37 13.09 -23.72
N ARG A 137 -20.99 12.60 -24.79
CA ARG A 137 -20.59 12.90 -26.19
C ARG A 137 -20.39 14.40 -26.44
N GLU A 138 -21.25 15.24 -25.87
CA GLU A 138 -21.15 16.70 -25.94
C GLU A 138 -19.84 17.26 -25.39
N TRP A 139 -19.32 16.70 -24.30
CA TRP A 139 -18.04 17.13 -23.75
C TRP A 139 -16.87 16.80 -24.68
N VAL A 140 -16.92 15.64 -25.33
CA VAL A 140 -15.92 15.23 -26.33
C VAL A 140 -15.94 16.19 -27.52
N LEU A 141 -17.13 16.55 -28.01
CA LEU A 141 -17.29 17.53 -29.11
C LEU A 141 -16.77 18.92 -28.71
N LYS A 142 -17.10 19.40 -27.50
CA LYS A 142 -16.58 20.67 -26.97
C LYS A 142 -15.05 20.68 -26.90
N LYS A 143 -14.43 19.57 -26.55
CA LYS A 143 -12.97 19.44 -26.52
C LYS A 143 -12.34 19.41 -27.91
N LYS A 144 -12.95 18.70 -28.85
CA LYS A 144 -12.52 18.71 -30.26
C LYS A 144 -12.59 20.13 -30.84
N GLU A 145 -13.66 20.86 -30.54
CA GLU A 145 -13.82 22.26 -30.98
C GLU A 145 -12.78 23.21 -30.37
N GLN A 146 -12.49 23.07 -29.07
CA GLN A 146 -11.40 23.82 -28.44
C GLN A 146 -10.05 23.57 -29.12
N MET A 147 -9.78 22.33 -29.53
CA MET A 147 -8.54 21.97 -30.21
C MET A 147 -8.49 22.48 -31.66
N ARG A 148 -9.63 22.51 -32.37
CA ARG A 148 -9.75 23.16 -33.69
C ARG A 148 -9.47 24.65 -33.62
N ARG A 149 -10.05 25.36 -32.64
CA ARG A 149 -9.78 26.80 -32.41
C ARG A 149 -8.31 27.10 -32.07
N LYS A 150 -7.59 26.12 -31.54
CA LYS A 150 -6.15 26.21 -31.26
C LYS A 150 -5.27 25.86 -32.47
N GLY A 151 -5.86 25.55 -33.62
CA GLY A 151 -5.13 25.16 -34.83
C GLY A 151 -4.52 23.76 -34.77
N CYS A 152 -4.89 22.93 -33.79
CA CYS A 152 -4.38 21.56 -33.72
C CYS A 152 -5.13 20.66 -34.71
N ALA A 153 -4.43 19.68 -35.30
CA ALA A 153 -5.07 18.66 -36.13
C ALA A 153 -6.01 17.79 -35.28
N VAL A 154 -7.31 17.83 -35.58
CA VAL A 154 -8.37 17.09 -34.87
C VAL A 154 -9.13 16.21 -35.86
N PRO A 155 -9.34 14.91 -35.57
CA PRO A 155 -10.11 14.03 -36.45
C PRO A 155 -11.55 14.52 -36.69
N PRO A 156 -12.15 14.26 -37.86
CA PRO A 156 -13.53 14.65 -38.15
C PRO A 156 -14.53 13.98 -37.20
N ASP A 157 -15.71 14.59 -37.03
CA ASP A 157 -16.78 14.04 -36.21
C ASP A 157 -17.56 12.98 -37.00
N THR A 158 -17.51 11.73 -36.53
CA THR A 158 -18.26 10.61 -37.14
C THR A 158 -19.39 10.14 -36.23
N LYS A 159 -20.33 9.34 -36.76
CA LYS A 159 -21.42 8.71 -36.00
C LYS A 159 -20.94 7.83 -34.83
N TYR A 160 -19.67 7.44 -34.84
CA TYR A 160 -19.03 6.60 -33.82
C TYR A 160 -18.26 7.40 -32.77
N THR A 161 -18.26 8.74 -32.83
CA THR A 161 -17.56 9.59 -31.86
C THR A 161 -18.13 9.40 -30.45
N ALA A 162 -17.24 9.14 -29.48
CA ALA A 162 -17.59 8.91 -28.07
C ALA A 162 -18.54 7.72 -27.81
N ARG A 163 -18.69 6.79 -28.77
CA ARG A 163 -19.41 5.51 -28.55
C ARG A 163 -18.49 4.47 -27.93
N LYS A 164 -19.04 3.65 -27.04
CA LYS A 164 -18.36 2.46 -26.50
C LYS A 164 -18.13 1.47 -27.64
N ARG A 165 -16.88 1.06 -27.86
CA ARG A 165 -16.53 0.01 -28.82
C ARG A 165 -16.73 -1.37 -28.18
N LYS A 166 -17.15 -2.36 -28.98
CA LYS A 166 -17.22 -3.76 -28.52
C LYS A 166 -15.79 -4.27 -28.26
N ALA A 167 -15.65 -5.17 -27.29
CA ALA A 167 -14.35 -5.74 -26.92
C ALA A 167 -13.77 -6.70 -27.96
N ARG A 168 -14.56 -7.05 -28.99
CA ARG A 168 -14.15 -7.89 -30.10
C ARG A 168 -14.50 -7.18 -31.41
N PHE A 169 -13.61 -7.33 -32.38
CA PHE A 169 -13.74 -6.81 -33.73
C PHE A 169 -14.64 -7.72 -34.57
#